data_AF-A0A538ILY0-F1
#
_entry.id   AF-A0A538ILY0-F1
#
_cell.length_a   1.000
_cell.length_b   1.000
_cell.length_c   1.000
_cell.angle_alpha   90.00
_cell.angle_beta   90.00
_cell.angle_gamma   90.00
#
_symmetry.space_group_name_H-M   'P 1'
#
loop_
_entity.id
_entity.type
_entity.pdbx_description
1 polymer ?
#
loop_
_entity_poly.entity_id
_entity_poly.type
_entity_poly.pdbx_seq_one_letter_code
_entity_poly.pdbx_strand_id
1 'polypeptide(L)'
;MDELVPVGSAIKSGLLFQQAGFRYRLYLFHTYEHYSAPIWDDWRDIVRYMRSFTMNPNPAHVTYTISPALDHAVSTVSVPKGVDLGYVFNSAYWASGLQTRAPGIAPSNLGTIDALTYGRGLQDLLAIPEAGALAQPEVYTMTGQRWLPLSFEQPANKFTASLTNLGAATLDLERMGLATASRLTGVVTTDGPTRLLLAGHWAASAPAVTLAGAGSGSSFSFGASGLTLNLIPAGKAITVTIG
;
A
#
# COMPACT_ATOMS: atom_id res chain seq x y z
N MET A 1 -7.66 -7.56 -31.98
CA MET A 1 -8.04 -8.39 -30.81
C MET A 1 -6.74 -9.01 -30.34
N ASP A 2 -6.40 -8.83 -29.07
CA ASP A 2 -5.24 -9.53 -28.49
C ASP A 2 -5.56 -11.02 -28.34
N GLU A 3 -4.83 -11.84 -29.07
CA GLU A 3 -4.99 -13.27 -29.16
C GLU A 3 -4.33 -14.04 -28.02
N LEU A 4 -3.43 -13.40 -27.25
CA LEU A 4 -2.71 -14.02 -26.13
C LEU A 4 -3.23 -13.58 -24.76
N VAL A 5 -3.76 -12.36 -24.66
CA VAL A 5 -4.26 -11.79 -23.41
C VAL A 5 -5.73 -11.37 -23.57
N PRO A 6 -6.67 -12.05 -22.89
CA PRO A 6 -8.09 -11.70 -22.99
C PRO A 6 -8.36 -10.27 -22.52
N VAL A 7 -8.91 -9.43 -23.42
CA VAL A 7 -9.26 -8.02 -23.15
C VAL A 7 -10.15 -7.85 -21.91
N GLY A 8 -11.03 -8.82 -21.65
CA GLY A 8 -11.89 -8.82 -20.47
C GLY A 8 -11.13 -8.76 -19.13
N SER A 9 -9.91 -9.28 -19.07
CA SER A 9 -9.06 -9.19 -17.88
C SER A 9 -8.60 -7.75 -17.59
N ALA A 10 -8.17 -7.02 -18.61
CA ALA A 10 -7.78 -5.61 -18.49
C ALA A 10 -8.98 -4.71 -18.14
N ILE A 11 -10.15 -4.97 -18.74
CA ILE A 11 -11.40 -4.28 -18.39
C ILE A 11 -11.74 -4.52 -16.91
N LYS A 12 -11.64 -5.76 -16.43
CA LYS A 12 -11.89 -6.09 -15.02
C LYS A 12 -10.93 -5.34 -14.09
N SER A 13 -9.64 -5.23 -14.43
CA SER A 13 -8.68 -4.42 -13.66
C SER A 13 -9.07 -2.95 -13.61
N GLY A 14 -9.51 -2.37 -14.74
CA GLY A 14 -10.03 -1.00 -14.78
C GLY A 14 -11.23 -0.79 -13.85
N LEU A 15 -12.16 -1.75 -13.81
CA LEU A 15 -13.30 -1.71 -12.88
C LEU A 15 -12.87 -1.80 -11.41
N LEU A 16 -11.86 -2.62 -11.09
CA LEU A 16 -11.34 -2.71 -9.72
C LEU A 16 -10.67 -1.41 -9.29
N PHE A 17 -9.89 -0.78 -10.17
CA PHE A 17 -9.35 0.56 -9.90
C PHE A 17 -10.46 1.59 -9.75
N GLN A 18 -11.52 1.47 -10.55
CA GLN A 18 -12.67 2.36 -10.46
C GLN A 18 -13.37 2.27 -9.10
N GLN A 19 -13.64 1.05 -8.65
CA GLN A 19 -14.30 0.78 -7.37
C GLN A 19 -13.44 1.20 -6.18
N ALA A 20 -12.11 1.10 -6.30
CA ALA A 20 -11.16 1.58 -5.31
C ALA A 20 -10.97 3.10 -5.33
N GLY A 21 -11.57 3.81 -6.30
CA GLY A 21 -11.43 5.26 -6.44
C GLY A 21 -10.02 5.70 -6.86
N PHE A 22 -9.23 4.82 -7.46
CA PHE A 22 -7.89 5.17 -7.92
C PHE A 22 -7.93 5.94 -9.24
N ARG A 23 -6.95 6.83 -9.43
CA ARG A 23 -6.70 7.38 -10.76
C ARG A 23 -6.18 6.27 -11.67
N TYR A 24 -6.75 6.15 -12.87
CA TYR A 24 -6.30 5.19 -13.88
C TYR A 24 -6.75 5.64 -15.27
N ARG A 25 -6.11 5.10 -16.31
CA ARG A 25 -6.59 5.15 -17.68
C ARG A 25 -6.50 3.76 -18.31
N LEU A 26 -7.59 3.30 -18.90
CA LEU A 26 -7.68 2.10 -19.70
C LEU A 26 -7.79 2.52 -21.17
N TYR A 27 -6.79 2.14 -21.98
CA TYR A 27 -6.77 2.37 -23.41
C TYR A 27 -7.16 1.08 -24.12
N LEU A 28 -8.23 1.10 -24.91
CA LEU A 28 -8.66 0.00 -25.76
C LEU A 28 -8.36 0.34 -27.21
N PHE A 29 -7.32 -0.29 -27.76
CA PHE A 29 -6.92 -0.13 -29.16
C PHE A 29 -7.71 -1.10 -30.03
N HIS A 30 -8.57 -0.55 -30.90
CA HIS A 30 -9.54 -1.37 -31.64
C HIS A 30 -8.92 -2.15 -32.80
N THR A 31 -7.82 -1.65 -33.36
CA THR A 31 -7.14 -2.22 -34.52
C THR A 31 -5.90 -3.02 -34.16
N TYR A 32 -5.53 -3.10 -32.88
CA TYR A 32 -4.28 -3.73 -32.44
C TYR A 32 -4.51 -5.21 -32.10
N GLU A 33 -3.48 -6.01 -32.37
CA GLU A 33 -3.25 -7.36 -31.87
C GLU A 33 -2.12 -7.36 -30.83
N HIS A 34 -1.76 -8.52 -30.29
CA HIS A 34 -0.84 -8.63 -29.15
C HIS A 34 0.51 -7.94 -29.39
N TYR A 35 1.05 -8.05 -30.60
CA TYR A 35 2.36 -7.53 -30.98
C TYR A 35 2.31 -6.13 -31.58
N SER A 36 1.14 -5.53 -31.71
CA SER A 36 1.00 -4.24 -32.39
C SER A 36 1.70 -3.15 -31.59
N ALA A 37 1.56 -3.14 -30.26
CA ALA A 37 2.21 -2.16 -29.39
C ALA A 37 3.74 -2.14 -29.53
N PRO A 38 4.48 -3.26 -29.43
CA PRO A 38 5.92 -3.24 -29.63
C PRO A 38 6.35 -2.98 -31.08
N ILE A 39 5.50 -3.26 -32.09
CA ILE A 39 5.80 -2.96 -33.50
C ILE A 39 5.68 -1.46 -33.79
N TRP A 40 4.61 -0.82 -33.33
CA TRP A 40 4.36 0.61 -33.57
C TRP A 40 5.23 1.52 -32.69
N ASP A 41 5.67 1.03 -31.52
CA ASP A 41 6.56 1.70 -30.56
C ASP A 41 6.16 3.16 -30.24
N ASP A 42 4.86 3.43 -30.21
CA ASP A 42 4.32 4.74 -29.87
C ASP A 42 3.76 4.73 -28.45
N TRP A 43 4.55 5.32 -27.54
CA TRP A 43 4.25 5.38 -26.11
C TRP A 43 3.88 6.79 -25.66
N ARG A 44 3.67 7.73 -26.58
CA ARG A 44 3.60 9.16 -26.25
C ARG A 44 2.49 9.47 -25.26
N ASP A 45 1.30 8.89 -25.41
CA ASP A 45 0.18 9.13 -24.49
C ASP A 45 0.39 8.52 -23.10
N ILE A 46 0.96 7.32 -23.05
CA ILE A 46 1.32 6.65 -21.80
C ILE A 46 2.39 7.46 -21.06
N VAL A 47 3.43 7.92 -21.76
CA VAL A 47 4.48 8.78 -21.20
C VAL A 47 3.93 10.12 -20.73
N ARG A 48 3.05 10.77 -21.51
CA ARG A 48 2.36 12.01 -21.09
C ARG A 48 1.56 11.80 -19.81
N TYR A 49 0.81 10.70 -19.73
CA TYR A 49 0.05 10.37 -18.52
C TYR A 49 0.97 10.12 -17.33
N MET A 50 1.97 9.25 -17.46
CA MET A 50 2.92 8.94 -16.38
C MET A 50 3.68 10.18 -15.88
N ARG A 51 3.99 11.13 -16.77
CA ARG A 51 4.65 12.40 -16.42
C ARG A 51 3.72 13.45 -15.80
N SER A 52 2.41 13.24 -15.84
CA SER A 52 1.43 14.19 -15.28
C SER A 52 1.36 14.18 -13.75
N PHE A 53 2.09 13.27 -13.10
CA PHE A 53 2.13 13.15 -11.66
C PHE A 53 3.52 12.82 -11.14
N THR A 54 3.87 13.42 -10.00
CA THR A 54 5.06 13.07 -9.24
C THR A 54 4.72 11.96 -8.25
N MET A 55 5.52 10.91 -8.21
CA MET A 55 5.42 9.89 -7.16
C MET A 55 5.82 10.51 -5.83
N ASN A 56 4.92 10.45 -4.84
CA ASN A 56 5.26 10.83 -3.47
C ASN A 56 5.96 9.63 -2.79
N PRO A 57 7.24 9.73 -2.40
CA PRO A 57 7.95 8.64 -1.73
C PRO A 57 7.45 8.37 -0.31
N ASN A 58 6.62 9.26 0.24
CA ASN A 58 6.02 9.15 1.57
C ASN A 58 4.53 9.58 1.49
N PRO A 59 3.67 8.77 0.84
CA PRO A 59 2.24 9.08 0.74
C PRO A 59 1.59 9.07 2.12
N ALA A 60 0.49 9.80 2.29
CA ALA A 60 -0.21 9.81 3.57
C ALA A 60 -0.96 8.49 3.84
N HIS A 61 -1.33 7.75 2.80
CA HIS A 61 -2.04 6.47 2.89
C HIS A 61 -1.25 5.37 2.17
N VAL A 62 -1.09 4.23 2.84
CA VAL A 62 -0.50 3.01 2.29
C VAL A 62 -1.49 1.87 2.48
N THR A 63 -1.95 1.29 1.36
CA THR A 63 -2.63 0.00 1.33
C THR A 63 -1.73 -0.98 0.59
N TYR A 64 -1.37 -2.09 1.23
CA TYR A 64 -0.47 -3.08 0.63
C TYR A 64 -0.77 -4.50 1.11
N THR A 65 -0.74 -5.44 0.17
CA THR A 65 -0.99 -6.86 0.42
C THR A 65 0.23 -7.67 0.02
N ILE A 66 0.74 -8.47 0.96
CA ILE A 66 1.80 -9.46 0.70
C ILE A 66 1.18 -10.82 0.36
N SER A 67 1.85 -11.57 -0.52
CA SER A 67 1.48 -12.92 -0.91
C SER A 67 2.73 -13.79 -0.93
N PRO A 68 3.00 -14.60 0.12
CA PRO A 68 4.14 -15.52 0.12
C PRO A 68 4.14 -16.49 -1.08
N ALA A 69 2.96 -16.79 -1.63
CA ALA A 69 2.85 -17.58 -2.86
C ALA A 69 3.42 -16.85 -4.08
N LEU A 70 3.16 -15.55 -4.21
CA LEU A 70 3.71 -14.72 -5.29
C LEU A 70 5.22 -14.54 -5.11
N ASP A 71 5.67 -14.21 -3.89
CA ASP A 71 7.08 -14.05 -3.55
C ASP A 71 7.88 -15.31 -3.94
N HIS A 72 7.36 -16.48 -3.56
CA HIS A 72 7.94 -17.77 -3.93
C HIS A 72 7.91 -18.00 -5.44
N ALA A 73 6.79 -17.76 -6.12
CA ALA A 73 6.66 -18.00 -7.56
C ALA A 73 7.63 -17.13 -8.36
N VAL A 74 7.73 -15.83 -8.06
CA VAL A 74 8.65 -14.91 -8.73
C VAL A 74 10.11 -15.32 -8.50
N SER A 75 10.42 -15.84 -7.32
CA SER A 75 11.79 -16.26 -6.96
C SER A 75 12.17 -17.65 -7.51
N THR A 76 11.24 -18.42 -8.09
CA THR A 76 11.49 -19.82 -8.49
C THR A 76 11.11 -20.18 -9.92
N VAL A 77 10.08 -19.57 -10.52
CA VAL A 77 9.47 -20.06 -11.77
C VAL A 77 10.32 -19.80 -13.02
N SER A 78 11.21 -18.81 -13.01
CA SER A 78 12.05 -18.47 -14.19
C SER A 78 13.53 -18.30 -13.84
N VAL A 79 13.95 -18.87 -12.71
CA VAL A 79 15.28 -18.63 -12.16
C VAL A 79 16.17 -19.85 -12.45
N PRO A 80 17.33 -19.68 -13.11
CA PRO A 80 18.27 -20.78 -13.33
C PRO A 80 18.60 -21.50 -12.03
N LYS A 81 18.74 -22.83 -12.09
CA LYS A 81 19.06 -23.64 -10.90
C LYS A 81 20.30 -23.08 -10.19
N GLY A 82 20.15 -22.78 -8.90
CA GLY A 82 21.24 -22.24 -8.06
C GLY A 82 21.33 -20.72 -8.01
N VAL A 83 20.42 -20.00 -8.68
CA VAL A 83 20.26 -18.55 -8.53
C VAL A 83 19.10 -18.29 -7.57
N ASP A 84 19.35 -17.48 -6.55
CA ASP A 84 18.30 -16.88 -5.72
C ASP A 84 18.26 -15.39 -6.08
N LEU A 85 17.12 -14.91 -6.57
CA LEU A 85 16.96 -13.50 -6.92
C LEU A 85 16.73 -12.62 -5.69
N GLY A 86 16.43 -13.21 -4.53
CA GLY A 86 16.31 -12.50 -3.26
C GLY A 86 15.25 -11.41 -3.24
N TYR A 87 14.21 -11.51 -4.07
CA TYR A 87 13.13 -10.52 -4.07
C TYR A 87 12.33 -10.63 -2.77
N VAL A 88 12.16 -9.48 -2.10
CA VAL A 88 11.38 -9.39 -0.87
C VAL A 88 10.27 -8.37 -1.08
N PHE A 89 9.03 -8.85 -1.15
CA PHE A 89 7.85 -8.01 -1.37
C PHE A 89 7.12 -7.74 -0.04
N ASN A 90 7.87 -7.36 0.99
CA ASN A 90 7.33 -7.14 2.34
C ASN A 90 7.28 -5.66 2.76
N SER A 91 7.38 -4.74 1.79
CA SER A 91 7.41 -3.31 2.06
C SER A 91 6.73 -2.48 0.99
N ALA A 92 6.14 -1.37 1.41
CA ALA A 92 5.61 -0.32 0.57
C ALA A 92 5.76 1.01 1.31
N TYR A 93 6.54 1.93 0.74
CA TYR A 93 6.81 3.25 1.31
C TYR A 93 7.34 3.16 2.74
N TRP A 94 6.61 3.69 3.72
CA TRP A 94 6.96 3.70 5.16
C TRP A 94 6.44 2.47 5.93
N ALA A 95 5.71 1.56 5.28
CA ALA A 95 5.33 0.27 5.84
C ALA A 95 6.31 -0.80 5.36
N SER A 96 6.86 -1.60 6.27
CA SER A 96 7.88 -2.61 5.94
C SER A 96 7.86 -3.79 6.92
N GLY A 97 8.68 -4.81 6.64
CA GLY A 97 8.80 -5.98 7.51
C GLY A 97 7.47 -6.72 7.69
N LEU A 98 6.59 -6.66 6.68
CA LEU A 98 5.28 -7.28 6.72
C LEU A 98 5.44 -8.80 6.68
N GLN A 99 4.75 -9.50 7.57
CA GLN A 99 4.77 -10.96 7.60
C GLN A 99 3.37 -11.49 7.89
N THR A 100 2.95 -12.50 7.14
CA THR A 100 1.71 -13.22 7.43
C THR A 100 1.82 -13.92 8.77
N ARG A 101 0.71 -14.04 9.48
CA ARG A 101 0.69 -14.68 10.80
C ARG A 101 1.07 -16.15 10.74
N ALA A 102 0.52 -16.87 9.77
CA ALA A 102 0.88 -18.25 9.50
C ALA A 102 2.02 -18.29 8.47
N PRO A 103 3.02 -19.19 8.64
CA PRO A 103 3.99 -19.45 7.60
C PRO A 103 3.36 -20.23 6.43
N GLY A 104 4.04 -20.23 5.29
CA GLY A 104 3.69 -21.06 4.13
C GLY A 104 3.20 -20.26 2.91
N ILE A 105 3.16 -20.95 1.77
CA ILE A 105 2.97 -20.37 0.42
C ILE A 105 1.59 -20.71 -0.19
N ALA A 106 0.60 -21.01 0.65
CA ALA A 106 -0.76 -21.22 0.16
C ALA A 106 -1.26 -19.93 -0.53
N PRO A 107 -1.90 -19.99 -1.71
CA PRO A 107 -2.39 -18.79 -2.40
C PRO A 107 -3.38 -17.94 -1.59
N SER A 108 -4.06 -18.53 -0.61
CA SER A 108 -4.96 -17.85 0.32
C SER A 108 -4.25 -17.15 1.49
N ASN A 109 -2.95 -17.41 1.71
CA ASN A 109 -2.18 -16.79 2.79
C ASN A 109 -1.79 -15.36 2.42
N LEU A 110 -2.74 -14.44 2.48
CA LEU A 110 -2.53 -13.02 2.17
C LEU A 110 -2.45 -12.23 3.46
N GLY A 111 -1.52 -11.27 3.55
CA GLY A 111 -1.42 -10.34 4.66
C GLY A 111 -1.59 -8.91 4.16
N THR A 112 -2.49 -8.14 4.75
CA THR A 112 -2.79 -6.77 4.28
C THR A 112 -2.59 -5.76 5.38
N ILE A 113 -1.94 -4.65 5.04
CA ILE A 113 -1.93 -3.43 5.83
C ILE A 113 -2.68 -2.33 5.07
N ASP A 114 -3.52 -1.61 5.80
CA ASP A 114 -4.15 -0.38 5.35
C ASP A 114 -3.92 0.69 6.41
N ALA A 115 -3.05 1.66 6.14
CA ALA A 115 -2.55 2.58 7.14
C ALA A 115 -2.46 4.02 6.65
N LEU A 116 -2.91 4.94 7.49
CA LEU A 116 -2.99 6.37 7.22
C LEU A 116 -2.15 7.14 8.25
N THR A 117 -1.24 7.98 7.78
CA THR A 117 -0.58 8.98 8.62
C THR A 117 -1.21 10.34 8.41
N TYR A 118 -1.45 11.06 9.51
CA TYR A 118 -1.83 12.45 9.46
C TYR A 118 -0.60 13.38 9.57
N GLY A 119 0.60 12.84 9.81
CA GLY A 119 1.83 13.61 10.00
C GLY A 119 2.29 14.40 8.76
N ARG A 120 1.72 14.10 7.59
CA ARG A 120 1.98 14.83 6.33
C ARG A 120 0.79 15.66 5.84
N GLY A 121 -0.28 15.72 6.64
CA GLY A 121 -1.58 16.25 6.21
C GLY A 121 -2.28 15.29 5.25
N LEU A 122 -3.58 15.49 5.05
CA LEU A 122 -4.41 14.65 4.19
C LEU A 122 -5.05 15.46 3.10
N GLN A 123 -4.78 15.08 1.86
CA GLN A 123 -5.48 15.61 0.71
C GLN A 123 -6.76 14.80 0.50
N ASP A 124 -7.91 15.47 0.63
CA ASP A 124 -9.18 14.92 0.19
C ASP A 124 -9.25 14.96 -1.34
N LEU A 125 -9.59 13.83 -1.94
CA LEU A 125 -9.52 13.59 -3.38
C LEU A 125 -10.86 13.02 -3.85
N LEU A 126 -11.51 13.72 -4.77
CA LEU A 126 -12.67 13.18 -5.48
C LEU A 126 -12.22 12.46 -6.74
N ALA A 127 -12.51 11.16 -6.85
CA ALA A 127 -12.36 10.43 -8.09
C ALA A 127 -13.49 10.80 -9.05
N ILE A 128 -13.14 11.38 -10.20
CA ILE A 128 -14.11 11.74 -11.24
C ILE A 128 -13.78 11.04 -12.55
N PRO A 129 -14.81 10.60 -13.32
CA PRO A 129 -14.58 9.96 -14.60
C PRO A 129 -13.82 10.87 -15.58
N GLU A 130 -12.98 10.26 -16.41
CA GLU A 130 -12.42 10.86 -17.62
C GLU A 130 -12.56 9.90 -18.81
N ALA A 131 -12.60 10.47 -20.01
CA ALA A 131 -12.68 9.70 -21.24
C ALA A 131 -11.91 10.43 -22.35
N GLY A 132 -11.50 9.69 -23.37
CA GLY A 132 -10.83 10.23 -24.55
C GLY A 132 -10.85 9.25 -25.71
N ALA A 133 -10.49 9.71 -26.89
CA ALA A 133 -10.32 8.88 -28.07
C ALA A 133 -9.32 9.52 -29.02
N LEU A 134 -8.63 8.70 -29.79
CA LEU A 134 -7.83 9.14 -30.93
C LEU A 134 -8.28 8.38 -32.17
N ALA A 135 -8.39 9.09 -33.30
CA ALA A 135 -8.94 8.55 -34.53
C ALA A 135 -7.87 8.06 -35.52
N GLN A 136 -6.64 8.60 -35.47
CA GLN A 136 -5.49 8.22 -36.30
C GLN A 136 -4.18 8.74 -35.65
N PRO A 137 -3.02 8.07 -35.86
CA PRO A 137 -2.87 6.76 -36.50
C PRO A 137 -3.30 5.59 -35.59
N GLU A 138 -3.37 5.83 -34.28
CA GLU A 138 -3.83 4.85 -33.31
C GLU A 138 -5.33 5.04 -33.04
N VAL A 139 -6.12 4.02 -33.33
CA VAL A 139 -7.56 4.05 -33.09
C VAL A 139 -7.84 3.45 -31.71
N TYR A 140 -8.01 4.31 -30.71
CA TYR A 140 -8.33 3.87 -29.34
C TYR A 140 -9.54 4.60 -28.76
N THR A 141 -10.20 3.91 -27.83
CA THR A 141 -11.07 4.52 -26.81
C THR A 141 -10.38 4.46 -25.46
N MET A 142 -10.46 5.55 -24.69
CA MET A 142 -9.91 5.65 -23.35
C MET A 142 -11.02 5.95 -22.37
N THR A 143 -11.07 5.16 -21.29
CA THR A 143 -11.89 5.42 -20.11
C THR A 143 -11.00 5.45 -18.88
N GLY A 144 -11.37 6.24 -17.89
CA GLY A 144 -10.54 6.37 -16.70
C GLY A 144 -11.19 7.14 -15.57
N GLN A 145 -10.36 7.37 -14.56
CA GLN A 145 -10.65 8.29 -13.47
C GLN A 145 -9.43 9.14 -13.20
N ARG A 146 -9.68 10.40 -12.85
CA ARG A 146 -8.68 11.32 -12.32
C ARG A 146 -9.10 11.79 -10.94
N TRP A 147 -8.13 12.24 -10.15
CA TRP A 147 -8.39 12.86 -8.87
C TRP A 147 -8.55 14.37 -9.00
N LEU A 148 -9.58 14.89 -8.36
CA LEU A 148 -9.79 16.32 -8.13
C LEU A 148 -9.53 16.63 -6.65
N PRO A 149 -8.50 17.42 -6.31
CA PRO A 149 -8.29 17.90 -4.95
C PRO A 149 -9.50 18.72 -4.46
N LEU A 150 -10.06 18.37 -3.31
CA LEU A 150 -11.18 19.09 -2.71
C LEU A 150 -10.74 19.98 -1.54
N SER A 151 -10.06 19.39 -0.56
CA SER A 151 -9.64 20.05 0.67
C SER A 151 -8.37 19.43 1.24
N PHE A 152 -7.73 20.10 2.19
CA PHE A 152 -6.51 19.61 2.83
C PHE A 152 -6.63 19.70 4.35
N GLU A 153 -6.54 18.56 5.05
CA GLU A 153 -6.40 18.51 6.50
C GLU A 153 -4.95 18.80 6.89
N GLN A 154 -4.76 19.72 7.84
CA GLN A 154 -3.43 20.07 8.33
C GLN A 154 -2.74 18.89 9.03
N PRO A 155 -1.40 18.81 8.99
CA PRO A 155 -0.66 17.76 9.66
C PRO A 155 -0.98 17.62 11.14
N ALA A 156 -1.06 16.38 11.62
CA ALA A 156 -1.26 16.05 13.04
C ALA A 156 -0.42 14.82 13.43
N ASN A 157 0.05 14.78 14.68
CA ASN A 157 0.89 13.69 15.19
C ASN A 157 0.06 12.44 15.55
N LYS A 158 -0.70 11.93 14.57
CA LYS A 158 -1.60 10.79 14.72
C LYS A 158 -1.60 9.87 13.51
N PHE A 159 -1.98 8.61 13.69
CA PHE A 159 -2.14 7.64 12.60
C PHE A 159 -3.29 6.66 12.83
N THR A 160 -3.72 6.00 11.76
CA THR A 160 -4.55 4.79 11.83
C THR A 160 -3.89 3.64 11.08
N ALA A 161 -4.12 2.41 11.51
CA ALA A 161 -3.66 1.21 10.81
C ALA A 161 -4.62 0.04 11.01
N SER A 162 -4.96 -0.64 9.93
CA SER A 162 -5.68 -1.91 9.93
C SER A 162 -4.75 -3.00 9.42
N LEU A 163 -4.63 -4.09 10.18
CA LEU A 163 -3.74 -5.22 9.88
C LEU A 163 -4.56 -6.51 9.81
N THR A 164 -4.66 -7.10 8.63
CA THR A 164 -5.40 -8.33 8.35
C THR A 164 -4.43 -9.46 8.05
N ASN A 165 -4.53 -10.57 8.81
CA ASN A 165 -3.65 -11.73 8.73
C ASN A 165 -2.13 -11.43 8.79
N LEU A 166 -1.75 -10.30 9.39
CA LEU A 166 -0.36 -9.98 9.66
C LEU A 166 0.03 -10.47 11.07
N GLY A 167 1.20 -11.08 11.17
CA GLY A 167 1.86 -11.39 12.44
C GLY A 167 2.89 -10.33 12.82
N ALA A 168 3.44 -9.63 11.83
CA ALA A 168 4.38 -8.52 12.04
C ALA A 168 4.22 -7.41 11.00
N ALA A 169 4.47 -6.18 11.44
CA ALA A 169 4.60 -5.01 10.58
C ALA A 169 5.50 -3.95 11.24
N THR A 170 6.15 -3.13 10.42
CA THR A 170 6.94 -1.98 10.84
C THR A 170 6.42 -0.72 10.16
N LEU A 171 6.23 0.34 10.94
CA LEU A 171 5.89 1.68 10.46
C LEU A 171 7.04 2.64 10.77
N ASP A 172 7.61 3.25 9.74
CA ASP A 172 8.67 4.26 9.86
C ASP A 172 8.05 5.63 10.20
N LEU A 173 8.18 6.04 11.46
CA LEU A 173 7.53 7.25 11.97
C LEU A 173 8.08 8.54 11.33
N GLU A 174 9.38 8.59 11.04
CA GLU A 174 9.98 9.76 10.38
C GLU A 174 9.43 9.91 8.97
N ARG A 175 9.37 8.80 8.22
CA ARG A 175 8.76 8.79 6.89
C ARG A 175 7.25 9.02 6.93
N MET A 176 6.56 8.69 8.02
CA MET A 176 5.18 9.08 8.25
C MET A 176 5.00 10.55 8.63
N GLY A 177 6.05 11.29 8.96
CA GLY A 177 5.98 12.67 9.45
C GLY A 177 5.51 12.78 10.91
N LEU A 178 5.70 11.74 11.71
CA LEU A 178 5.30 11.68 13.11
C LEU A 178 6.48 11.98 14.03
N ALA A 179 6.24 12.81 15.04
CA ALA A 179 7.24 13.25 15.99
C ALA A 179 7.22 12.39 17.26
N THR A 180 8.32 11.70 17.52
CA THR A 180 8.51 10.86 18.73
C THR A 180 8.80 11.66 20.00
N ALA A 181 9.20 12.93 19.86
CA ALA A 181 9.45 13.86 20.96
C ALA A 181 8.17 14.60 21.43
N SER A 182 7.02 14.30 20.85
CA SER A 182 5.73 14.90 21.18
C SER A 182 4.68 13.82 21.39
N ARG A 183 3.57 14.18 22.04
CA ARG A 183 2.46 13.25 22.22
C ARG A 183 1.99 12.71 20.88
N LEU A 184 1.93 11.39 20.74
CA LEU A 184 1.57 10.67 19.53
C LEU A 184 0.36 9.79 19.83
N THR A 185 -0.63 9.79 18.93
CA THR A 185 -1.81 8.92 19.05
C THR A 185 -1.99 8.04 17.82
N GLY A 186 -2.39 6.79 18.04
CA GLY A 186 -2.64 5.82 16.98
C GLY A 186 -3.96 5.09 17.22
N VAL A 187 -4.66 4.74 16.15
CA VAL A 187 -5.77 3.78 16.21
C VAL A 187 -5.40 2.57 15.39
N VAL A 188 -5.24 1.42 16.04
CA VAL A 188 -4.82 0.18 15.40
C VAL A 188 -5.92 -0.86 15.49
N THR A 189 -6.33 -1.41 14.34
CA THR A 189 -7.22 -2.56 14.26
C THR A 189 -6.43 -3.75 13.75
N THR A 190 -6.58 -4.90 14.41
CA THR A 190 -5.99 -6.15 13.92
C THR A 190 -6.96 -7.31 14.13
N ASP A 191 -6.95 -8.28 13.22
CA ASP A 191 -7.79 -9.48 13.27
C ASP A 191 -7.16 -10.65 14.05
N GLY A 192 -5.94 -10.48 14.57
CA GLY A 192 -5.27 -11.46 15.41
C GLY A 192 -4.01 -10.90 16.09
N PRO A 193 -3.30 -11.72 16.87
CA PRO A 193 -2.05 -11.30 17.50
C PRO A 193 -1.06 -10.76 16.47
N THR A 194 -0.53 -9.56 16.73
CA THR A 194 0.36 -8.84 15.80
C THR A 194 1.45 -8.10 16.54
N ARG A 195 2.69 -8.22 16.07
CA ARG A 195 3.82 -7.39 16.49
C ARG A 195 3.96 -6.17 15.58
N LEU A 196 3.65 -4.98 16.09
CA LEU A 196 3.79 -3.71 15.39
C LEU A 196 5.01 -2.95 15.91
N LEU A 197 6.01 -2.72 15.05
CA LEU A 197 7.14 -1.85 15.38
C LEU A 197 6.86 -0.43 14.88
N LEU A 198 6.84 0.54 15.79
CA LEU A 198 6.88 1.96 15.48
C LEU A 198 8.34 2.39 15.46
N ALA A 199 8.95 2.32 14.27
CA ALA A 199 10.36 2.58 14.06
C ALA A 199 10.64 4.08 14.12
N GLY A 200 11.68 4.46 14.86
CA GLY A 200 12.07 5.85 15.06
C GLY A 200 12.93 6.03 16.29
N HIS A 201 13.44 7.25 16.46
CA HIS A 201 14.28 7.62 17.59
C HIS A 201 13.41 8.09 18.76
N TRP A 202 13.39 7.34 19.86
CA TRP A 202 12.64 7.69 21.07
C TRP A 202 13.54 8.34 22.12
N ALA A 203 12.97 9.24 22.92
CA ALA A 203 13.71 9.88 24.00
C ALA A 203 14.26 8.85 25.01
N ALA A 204 15.43 9.14 25.58
CA ALA A 204 16.11 8.24 26.53
C ALA A 204 15.25 7.90 27.76
N SER A 205 14.34 8.80 28.14
CA SER A 205 13.46 8.61 29.29
C SER A 205 12.21 7.77 29.03
N ALA A 206 12.09 7.09 27.87
CA ALA A 206 10.99 6.19 27.48
C ALA A 206 9.58 6.73 27.85
N PRO A 207 8.85 7.37 26.91
CA PRO A 207 7.56 7.98 27.22
C PRO A 207 6.53 6.94 27.72
N ALA A 208 5.55 7.40 28.49
CA ALA A 208 4.43 6.57 28.91
C ALA A 208 3.65 6.07 27.67
N VAL A 209 3.24 4.80 27.70
CA VAL A 209 2.46 4.17 26.63
C VAL A 209 1.17 3.57 27.20
N THR A 210 0.05 3.91 26.57
CA THR A 210 -1.27 3.35 26.90
C THR A 210 -1.84 2.64 25.67
N LEU A 211 -2.32 1.41 25.87
CA LEU A 211 -2.95 0.56 24.84
C LEU A 211 -4.43 0.32 25.20
N ALA A 212 -5.26 1.35 25.05
CA ALA A 212 -6.67 1.26 25.41
C ALA A 212 -7.44 0.40 24.40
N GLY A 213 -8.26 -0.54 24.90
CA GLY A 213 -9.01 -1.48 24.05
C GLY A 213 -8.21 -2.72 23.62
N ALA A 214 -6.95 -2.84 24.03
CA ALA A 214 -6.14 -4.02 23.77
C ALA A 214 -6.57 -5.21 24.64
N GLY A 215 -6.45 -6.42 24.10
CA GLY A 215 -6.76 -7.67 24.80
C GLY A 215 -5.68 -8.05 25.81
N SER A 216 -6.06 -8.89 26.78
CA SER A 216 -5.17 -9.43 27.80
C SER A 216 -3.93 -10.07 27.17
N GLY A 217 -2.75 -9.72 27.68
CA GLY A 217 -1.44 -10.16 27.16
C GLY A 217 -0.80 -9.19 26.16
N SER A 218 -1.49 -8.12 25.77
CA SER A 218 -0.86 -7.04 25.01
C SER A 218 0.25 -6.38 25.83
N SER A 219 1.34 -6.01 25.18
CA SER A 219 2.53 -5.43 25.84
C SER A 219 3.25 -4.46 24.93
N PHE A 220 4.17 -3.69 25.49
CA PHE A 220 5.05 -2.82 24.72
C PHE A 220 6.47 -2.86 25.29
N SER A 221 7.46 -2.52 24.45
CA SER A 221 8.85 -2.37 24.86
C SER A 221 9.56 -1.38 23.95
N PHE A 222 10.44 -0.56 24.54
CA PHE A 222 11.37 0.28 23.79
C PHE A 222 12.65 -0.51 23.52
N GLY A 223 13.16 -0.39 22.31
CA GLY A 223 14.47 -0.91 21.91
C GLY A 223 15.19 0.07 21.00
N ALA A 224 16.42 -0.28 20.59
CA ALA A 224 17.25 0.59 19.76
C ALA A 224 16.58 1.01 18.43
N SER A 225 15.72 0.14 17.89
CA SER A 225 15.03 0.36 16.60
C SER A 225 13.68 1.07 16.72
N GLY A 226 13.14 1.26 17.93
CA GLY A 226 11.82 1.87 18.10
C GLY A 226 11.00 1.33 19.26
N LEU A 227 9.70 1.59 19.21
CA LEU A 227 8.70 1.08 20.14
C LEU A 227 8.04 -0.15 19.53
N THR A 228 8.23 -1.32 20.13
CA THR A 228 7.51 -2.54 19.74
C THR A 228 6.22 -2.66 20.54
N LEU A 229 5.11 -2.85 19.84
CA LEU A 229 3.80 -3.16 20.42
C LEU A 229 3.44 -4.61 20.07
N ASN A 230 3.22 -5.44 21.08
CA ASN A 230 2.64 -6.76 20.91
C ASN A 230 1.14 -6.64 21.17
N LEU A 231 0.35 -6.62 20.11
CA LEU A 231 -1.08 -6.32 20.15
C LEU A 231 -1.89 -7.62 20.08
N ILE A 232 -2.84 -7.77 21.00
CA ILE A 232 -3.85 -8.83 20.98
C ILE A 232 -5.22 -8.14 20.82
N PRO A 233 -6.03 -8.47 19.81
CA PRO A 233 -7.32 -7.81 19.63
C PRO A 233 -8.34 -8.26 20.68
N ALA A 234 -9.19 -7.33 21.11
CA ALA A 234 -10.33 -7.60 22.01
C ALA A 234 -11.69 -7.33 21.33
N GLY A 235 -11.75 -7.45 20.00
CA GLY A 235 -12.94 -7.16 19.20
C GLY A 235 -13.26 -5.67 19.03
N LYS A 236 -12.33 -4.78 19.40
CA LYS A 236 -12.41 -3.32 19.21
C LYS A 236 -11.08 -2.79 18.71
N ALA A 237 -11.09 -1.60 18.11
CA ALA A 237 -9.87 -0.88 17.77
C ALA A 237 -9.07 -0.54 19.03
N ILE A 238 -7.75 -0.58 18.92
CA ILE A 238 -6.79 -0.29 19.99
C ILE A 238 -6.33 1.15 19.83
N THR A 239 -6.62 1.99 20.82
CA THR A 239 -6.08 3.34 20.88
C THR A 239 -4.71 3.31 21.56
N VAL A 240 -3.67 3.62 20.79
CA VAL A 240 -2.29 3.79 21.24
C VAL A 240 -2.08 5.25 21.59
N THR A 241 -1.61 5.55 22.80
CA THR A 241 -1.21 6.90 23.21
C THR A 241 0.20 6.84 23.75
N ILE A 242 1.08 7.71 23.26
CA ILE A 242 2.49 7.77 23.64
C ILE A 242 2.84 9.21 24.04
N GLY A 243 3.40 9.39 25.22
CA GLY A 243 3.82 10.70 25.76
C GLY A 243 2.87 11.33 26.77
#